data_AF-A0A9D2KX74-F1
#
_entry.id   AF-A0A9D2KX74-F1
#
_cell.length_a   1.000
_cell.length_b   1.000
_cell.length_c   1.000
_cell.angle_alpha   90.00
_cell.angle_beta   90.00
_cell.angle_gamma   90.00
#
_symmetry.space_group_name_H-M   'P 1'
#
loop_
_entity.id
_entity.type
_entity.pdbx_description
1 polymer ?
#
loop_
_entity_poly.entity_id
_entity_poly.type
_entity_poly.pdbx_seq_one_letter_code
_entity_poly.pdbx_strand_id
1 'polypeptide(L)'
;MSYNRLQTMRDNIEAIRLAFRLGVAGRSAQNAEEREILRKYAGFGGLKCILNDANELTDAAKWSKSDIELFAPTVELRRLIHDYSKDDKEFARYMDSLKASVLTAFYTDNRIVDAISDSLKYSGVEVKVFWNRLPDRVLS
;
A
#
# COMPACT_ATOMS: atom_id res chain seq x y z
N MET A 1 -10.98 13.41 12.64
CA MET A 1 -9.55 13.26 13.01
C MET A 1 -8.73 13.90 11.90
N SER A 2 -7.71 14.67 12.25
CA SER A 2 -6.78 15.27 11.28
C SER A 2 -6.03 14.16 10.53
N TYR A 3 -6.01 14.22 9.20
CA TYR A 3 -5.28 13.27 8.37
C TYR A 3 -3.77 13.49 8.59
N ASN A 4 -3.13 12.60 9.35
CA ASN A 4 -1.68 12.64 9.58
C ASN A 4 -0.97 11.79 8.52
N ARG A 5 -0.52 12.46 7.45
CA ARG A 5 0.20 11.87 6.31
C ARG A 5 1.35 10.97 6.74
N LEU A 6 2.13 11.39 7.74
CA LEU A 6 3.29 10.63 8.21
C LEU A 6 2.88 9.33 8.90
N GLN A 7 1.86 9.38 9.75
CA GLN A 7 1.36 8.20 10.44
C GLN A 7 0.74 7.22 9.44
N THR A 8 -0.09 7.71 8.51
CA THR A 8 -0.68 6.89 7.44
C THR A 8 0.39 6.21 6.58
N MET A 9 1.46 6.94 6.22
CA MET A 9 2.57 6.37 5.45
C MET A 9 3.26 5.23 6.21
N ARG A 10 3.54 5.42 7.51
CA ARG A 10 4.15 4.38 8.36
C ARG A 10 3.26 3.15 8.52
N ASP A 11 1.98 3.37 8.79
CA ASP A 11 0.99 2.30 8.92
C ASP A 11 0.84 1.49 7.63
N ASN A 12 0.82 2.16 6.47
CA ASN A 12 0.78 1.51 5.17
C ASN A 12 2.04 0.67 4.91
N ILE A 13 3.23 1.20 5.24
CA ILE A 13 4.50 0.47 5.08
C ILE A 13 4.48 -0.81 5.92
N GLU A 14 4.04 -0.73 7.17
CA GLU A 14 4.01 -1.91 8.05
C GLU A 14 2.99 -2.95 7.58
N ALA A 15 1.84 -2.51 7.09
CA ALA A 15 0.86 -3.41 6.47
C ALA A 15 1.42 -4.12 5.23
N ILE A 16 2.08 -3.39 4.32
CA ILE A 16 2.72 -3.98 3.12
C ILE A 16 3.83 -4.96 3.53
N ARG A 17 4.65 -4.58 4.51
CA ARG A 17 5.72 -5.45 5.05
C ARG A 17 5.17 -6.77 5.56
N LEU A 18 4.08 -6.70 6.33
CA LEU A 18 3.41 -7.89 6.84
C LEU A 18 2.79 -8.71 5.71
N ALA A 19 2.09 -8.07 4.76
CA ALA A 19 1.49 -8.77 3.62
C ALA A 19 2.55 -9.51 2.78
N PHE A 20 3.70 -8.88 2.53
CA PHE A 20 4.82 -9.53 1.85
C PHE A 20 5.38 -10.73 2.63
N ARG A 21 5.60 -10.60 3.95
CA ARG A 21 6.02 -11.73 4.79
C ARG A 21 5.04 -12.90 4.75
N LEU A 22 3.74 -12.60 4.83
CA LEU A 22 2.66 -13.58 4.77
C LEU A 22 2.58 -14.27 3.39
N GLY A 23 2.73 -13.50 2.32
CA GLY A 23 2.78 -14.02 0.94
C GLY A 23 3.96 -14.95 0.70
N VAL A 24 5.16 -14.60 1.18
CA VAL A 24 6.35 -15.47 1.11
C VAL A 24 6.14 -16.75 1.94
N ALA A 25 5.52 -16.64 3.11
CA ALA A 25 5.19 -17.79 3.96
C ALA A 25 4.02 -18.63 3.41
N GLY A 26 3.32 -18.18 2.36
CA GLY A 26 2.17 -18.86 1.79
C GLY A 26 0.99 -19.01 2.77
N ARG A 27 0.84 -18.09 3.72
CA ARG A 27 -0.21 -18.15 4.75
C ARG A 27 -0.91 -16.81 4.94
N SER A 28 -2.12 -16.84 5.51
CA SER A 28 -2.85 -15.64 5.93
C SER A 28 -2.46 -15.18 7.33
N ALA A 29 -2.98 -14.01 7.74
CA ALA A 29 -2.84 -13.53 9.12
C ALA A 29 -3.54 -14.48 10.10
N GLN A 30 -2.83 -14.92 11.14
CA GLN A 30 -3.27 -15.94 12.08
C GLN A 30 -3.72 -15.36 13.42
N ASN A 31 -3.11 -14.26 13.86
CA ASN A 31 -3.41 -13.64 15.16
C ASN A 31 -4.05 -12.25 15.02
N ALA A 32 -4.58 -11.73 16.13
CA ALA A 32 -5.27 -10.44 16.16
C ALA A 32 -4.34 -9.26 15.84
N GLU A 33 -3.06 -9.35 16.21
CA GLU A 33 -2.06 -8.31 15.98
C GLU A 33 -1.74 -8.16 14.49
N GLU A 34 -1.51 -9.28 13.78
CA GLU A 34 -1.30 -9.31 12.33
C GLU A 34 -2.50 -8.70 11.59
N ARG A 35 -3.72 -9.04 12.02
CA ARG A 35 -4.96 -8.49 11.44
C ARG A 35 -5.09 -7.00 11.68
N GLU A 36 -4.72 -6.54 12.87
CA GLU A 36 -4.78 -5.12 13.22
C GLU A 36 -3.76 -4.31 12.42
N ILE A 37 -2.55 -4.84 12.20
CA ILE A 37 -1.56 -4.21 11.32
C ILE A 37 -2.11 -4.06 9.91
N LEU A 38 -2.70 -5.11 9.34
CA LEU A 38 -3.28 -5.06 7.98
C LEU A 38 -4.46 -4.08 7.89
N ARG A 39 -5.29 -3.98 8.93
CA ARG A 39 -6.43 -3.04 8.99
C ARG A 39 -6.02 -1.57 9.01
N LYS A 40 -4.80 -1.26 9.45
CA LYS A 40 -4.28 0.11 9.44
C LYS A 40 -3.91 0.58 8.03
N TYR A 41 -3.87 -0.32 7.04
CA TYR A 41 -3.68 0.07 5.65
C TYR A 41 -4.84 0.96 5.19
N ALA A 42 -4.54 2.24 4.95
CA ALA A 42 -5.50 3.24 4.49
C ALA A 42 -5.32 3.62 3.02
N GLY A 43 -4.33 3.02 2.34
CA GLY A 43 -3.96 3.34 0.96
C GLY A 43 -3.18 4.64 0.82
N PHE A 44 -2.78 4.97 -0.41
CA PHE A 44 -1.91 6.12 -0.70
C PHE A 44 -2.65 7.35 -1.23
N GLY A 45 -3.98 7.35 -1.14
CA GLY A 45 -4.79 8.53 -1.48
C GLY A 45 -4.36 9.74 -0.65
N GLY A 46 -3.94 10.82 -1.33
CA GLY A 46 -3.42 12.03 -0.67
C GLY A 46 -1.92 12.00 -0.34
N LEU A 47 -1.23 10.86 -0.48
CA LEU A 47 0.22 10.74 -0.33
C LEU A 47 0.93 11.01 -1.66
N LYS A 48 0.85 12.26 -2.15
CA LYS A 48 1.52 12.70 -3.38
C LYS A 48 3.04 12.47 -3.36
N CYS A 49 3.63 12.32 -2.17
CA CYS A 49 5.04 12.01 -1.96
C CYS A 49 5.50 10.71 -2.67
N ILE A 50 4.61 9.76 -2.90
CA ILE A 50 4.89 8.52 -3.66
C ILE A 50 5.21 8.79 -5.14
N LEU A 51 4.70 9.88 -5.69
CA LEU A 51 4.96 10.29 -7.07
C LEU A 51 6.37 10.88 -7.25
N ASN A 52 6.99 11.32 -6.15
CA ASN A 52 8.31 11.94 -6.17
C ASN A 52 9.41 10.87 -6.22
N ASP A 53 10.54 11.22 -6.83
CA ASP A 53 11.73 10.39 -6.78
C ASP A 53 12.31 10.37 -5.36
N ALA A 54 12.64 9.16 -4.89
CA ALA A 54 13.24 8.89 -3.59
C ALA A 54 14.12 7.64 -3.68
N ASN A 55 14.97 7.58 -4.71
CA ASN A 55 15.88 6.46 -4.91
C ASN A 55 17.14 6.62 -4.06
N GLU A 56 17.63 7.85 -3.92
CA GLU A 56 18.86 8.17 -3.23
C GLU A 56 18.66 9.29 -2.21
N LEU A 57 19.50 9.36 -1.17
CA LEU A 57 19.42 10.43 -0.16
C LEU A 57 19.57 11.83 -0.76
N THR A 58 20.24 11.95 -1.90
CA THR A 58 20.41 13.18 -2.68
C THR A 58 19.08 13.68 -3.27
N ASP A 59 18.10 12.80 -3.50
CA ASP A 59 16.77 13.19 -3.98
C ASP A 59 16.01 14.03 -2.94
N ALA A 60 16.37 13.95 -1.65
CA ALA A 60 15.76 14.78 -0.59
C ALA A 60 15.83 16.28 -0.91
N ALA A 61 16.84 16.73 -1.67
CA ALA A 61 16.97 18.12 -2.09
C ALA A 61 15.84 18.59 -3.02
N LYS A 62 15.15 17.66 -3.69
CA LYS A 62 14.01 17.94 -4.58
C LYS A 62 12.68 18.02 -3.81
N TRP A 63 12.69 17.68 -2.52
CA TRP A 63 11.48 17.60 -1.71
C TRP A 63 11.15 18.93 -1.03
N SER A 64 9.85 19.23 -0.93
CA SER A 64 9.37 20.42 -0.24
C SER A 64 9.61 20.30 1.28
N LYS A 65 9.78 21.43 1.98
CA LYS A 65 9.90 21.42 3.45
C LYS A 65 8.71 20.77 4.15
N SER A 66 7.52 20.82 3.54
CA SER A 66 6.29 20.20 4.04
C SER A 66 6.19 18.70 3.78
N ASP A 67 7.03 18.13 2.91
CA ASP A 67 7.01 16.70 2.57
C ASP A 67 8.31 16.01 2.97
N ILE A 68 9.34 16.74 3.41
CA ILE A 68 10.64 16.19 3.78
C ILE A 68 10.55 15.11 4.87
N GLU A 69 9.56 15.22 5.77
CA GLU A 69 9.28 14.20 6.79
C GLU A 69 8.80 12.86 6.20
N LEU A 70 8.20 12.89 5.00
CA LEU A 70 7.73 11.73 4.26
C LEU A 70 8.83 11.12 3.38
N PHE A 71 9.97 11.81 3.19
CA PHE A 71 11.07 11.33 2.37
C PHE A 71 11.62 10.00 2.88
N ALA A 72 12.03 9.95 4.15
CA ALA A 72 12.60 8.74 4.74
C ALA A 72 11.63 7.53 4.69
N PRO A 73 10.34 7.67 5.07
CA PRO A 73 9.35 6.62 4.85
C PRO A 73 9.17 6.23 3.37
N THR A 74 9.26 7.16 2.44
CA THR A 74 9.14 6.85 1.00
C THR A 74 10.33 6.05 0.49
N VAL A 75 11.54 6.37 0.93
CA VAL A 75 12.75 5.57 0.67
C VAL A 75 12.59 4.16 1.25
N GLU A 76 12.10 4.05 2.48
CA GLU A 76 11.85 2.76 3.14
C GLU A 76 10.86 1.90 2.34
N LEU A 77 9.75 2.48 1.89
CA LEU A 77 8.76 1.77 1.08
C LEU A 77 9.36 1.26 -0.24
N ARG A 78 10.11 2.11 -0.95
CA ARG A 78 10.76 1.72 -2.21
C ARG A 78 11.76 0.58 -1.98
N ARG A 79 12.58 0.66 -0.94
CA ARG A 79 13.52 -0.41 -0.57
C ARG A 79 12.78 -1.71 -0.23
N LEU A 80 11.73 -1.63 0.58
CA LEU A 80 10.91 -2.79 0.92
C LEU A 80 10.34 -3.47 -0.33
N ILE A 81 9.78 -2.72 -1.26
CA ILE A 81 9.24 -3.29 -2.51
C ILE A 81 10.36 -3.89 -3.35
N HIS A 82 11.50 -3.21 -3.46
CA HIS A 82 12.66 -3.71 -4.18
C HIS A 82 13.16 -5.04 -3.61
N ASP A 83 13.29 -5.16 -2.30
CA ASP A 83 13.76 -6.38 -1.62
C ASP A 83 12.83 -7.59 -1.83
N TYR A 84 11.54 -7.36 -2.06
CA TYR A 84 10.55 -8.40 -2.34
C TYR A 84 10.25 -8.57 -3.84
N SER A 85 10.88 -7.76 -4.71
CA SER A 85 10.76 -7.87 -6.16
C SER A 85 11.84 -8.79 -6.71
N LYS A 86 11.50 -9.63 -7.68
CA LYS A 86 12.44 -10.54 -8.33
C LYS A 86 13.34 -9.84 -9.35
N ASP A 87 12.82 -8.80 -9.98
CA ASP A 87 13.48 -8.03 -11.03
C ASP A 87 12.95 -6.58 -11.08
N ASP A 88 13.63 -5.75 -11.87
CA ASP A 88 13.27 -4.34 -12.06
C ASP A 88 11.86 -4.17 -12.66
N LYS A 89 11.37 -5.15 -13.41
CA LYS A 89 10.05 -5.11 -14.04
C LYS A 89 8.94 -5.34 -13.02
N GLU A 90 9.13 -6.25 -12.08
CA GLU A 90 8.24 -6.48 -10.95
C GLU A 90 8.24 -5.28 -9.99
N PHE A 91 9.43 -4.74 -9.69
CA PHE A 91 9.56 -3.49 -8.93
C PHE A 91 8.79 -2.34 -9.59
N ALA A 92 9.00 -2.11 -10.90
CA ALA A 92 8.31 -1.06 -11.64
C ALA A 92 6.78 -1.24 -11.59
N ARG A 93 6.27 -2.46 -11.75
CA ARG A 93 4.84 -2.76 -11.63
C ARG A 93 4.27 -2.43 -10.25
N TYR A 94 4.97 -2.77 -9.17
CA TYR A 94 4.54 -2.42 -7.82
C TYR A 94 4.55 -0.90 -7.60
N MET A 95 5.60 -0.21 -8.06
CA MET A 95 5.67 1.25 -7.97
C MET A 95 4.55 1.93 -8.77
N ASP A 96 4.23 1.43 -9.97
CA ASP A 96 3.13 1.95 -10.77
C ASP A 96 1.76 1.70 -10.10
N SER A 97 1.61 0.57 -9.41
CA SER A 97 0.42 0.26 -8.61
C SER A 97 0.25 1.24 -7.45
N LEU A 98 1.33 1.59 -6.76
CA LEU A 98 1.31 2.60 -5.70
C LEU A 98 0.96 3.98 -6.25
N LYS A 99 1.55 4.38 -7.39
CA LYS A 99 1.24 5.65 -8.06
C LYS A 99 -0.23 5.70 -8.49
N ALA A 100 -0.76 4.61 -9.04
CA ALA A 100 -2.17 4.50 -9.38
C ALA A 100 -3.07 4.65 -8.14
N SER A 101 -2.68 4.09 -6.99
CA SER A 101 -3.40 4.21 -5.71
C SER A 101 -3.49 5.67 -5.25
N VAL A 102 -2.42 6.45 -5.44
CA VAL A 102 -2.40 7.91 -5.18
C VAL A 102 -3.34 8.65 -6.13
N LEU A 103 -3.30 8.32 -7.42
CA LEU A 103 -4.02 9.03 -8.48
C LEU A 103 -5.50 8.71 -8.54
N THR A 104 -5.89 7.52 -8.10
CA THR A 104 -7.27 7.03 -8.26
C THR A 104 -8.01 6.85 -6.94
N ALA A 105 -7.36 6.93 -5.77
CA ALA A 105 -7.92 6.56 -4.46
C ALA A 105 -8.58 5.15 -4.40
N PHE A 106 -8.58 4.39 -5.50
CA PHE A 106 -9.38 3.18 -5.70
C PHE A 106 -8.64 2.05 -6.41
N TYR A 107 -7.42 2.27 -6.95
CA TYR A 107 -6.69 1.24 -7.68
C TYR A 107 -5.31 0.99 -7.08
N THR A 108 -5.23 -0.05 -6.26
CA THR A 108 -3.98 -0.76 -5.97
C THR A 108 -4.08 -2.07 -6.77
N ASP A 109 -3.05 -2.44 -7.54
CA ASP A 109 -3.07 -3.64 -8.41
C ASP A 109 -3.46 -4.88 -7.62
N ASN A 110 -4.20 -5.79 -8.27
CA ASN A 110 -4.68 -7.03 -7.69
C ASN A 110 -3.56 -7.84 -7.03
N ARG A 111 -2.28 -7.71 -7.35
CA ARG A 111 -1.23 -8.47 -6.63
C ARG A 111 -0.92 -7.93 -5.23
N ILE A 112 -0.89 -6.61 -5.07
CA ILE A 112 -0.74 -5.99 -3.74
C ILE A 112 -2.07 -6.16 -3.00
N VAL A 113 -3.19 -5.96 -3.69
CA VAL A 113 -4.51 -6.18 -3.11
C VAL A 113 -4.74 -7.65 -2.80
N ASP A 114 -4.26 -8.62 -3.56
CA ASP A 114 -4.37 -10.07 -3.30
C ASP A 114 -3.35 -10.49 -2.23
N ALA A 115 -2.13 -9.94 -2.19
CA ALA A 115 -1.23 -10.17 -1.06
C ALA A 115 -1.83 -9.65 0.27
N ILE A 116 -2.48 -8.47 0.21
CA ILE A 116 -3.18 -7.87 1.35
C ILE A 116 -4.55 -8.56 1.57
N SER A 117 -5.25 -9.00 0.54
CA SER A 117 -6.60 -9.60 0.61
C SER A 117 -6.54 -11.07 0.93
N ASP A 118 -5.55 -11.82 0.47
CA ASP A 118 -5.33 -13.22 0.88
C ASP A 118 -4.84 -13.26 2.33
N SER A 119 -4.10 -12.25 2.78
CA SER A 119 -3.81 -12.07 4.21
C SER A 119 -5.04 -11.64 5.03
N LEU A 120 -5.98 -10.88 4.46
CA LEU A 120 -7.23 -10.42 5.11
C LEU A 120 -8.43 -11.40 5.00
N LYS A 121 -8.57 -12.20 3.93
CA LYS A 121 -9.75 -13.04 3.61
C LYS A 121 -10.02 -14.13 4.65
N TYR A 122 -9.00 -14.57 5.39
CA TYR A 122 -9.16 -15.55 6.49
C TYR A 122 -9.42 -14.93 7.87
N SER A 123 -9.56 -13.60 7.94
CA SER A 123 -9.64 -12.88 9.21
C SER A 123 -11.05 -12.49 9.64
N GLY A 124 -12.08 -12.87 8.86
CA GLY A 124 -13.47 -12.45 9.10
C GLY A 124 -13.66 -10.93 9.00
N VAL A 125 -12.68 -10.24 8.38
CA VAL A 125 -12.74 -8.81 8.13
C VAL A 125 -13.17 -8.68 6.69
N GLU A 126 -14.45 -8.41 6.47
CA GLU A 126 -14.87 -7.79 5.23
C GLU A 126 -14.00 -6.54 5.07
N VAL A 127 -13.08 -6.57 4.11
CA VAL A 127 -12.61 -5.34 3.50
C VAL A 127 -13.89 -4.74 2.93
N LYS A 128 -14.49 -3.80 3.66
CA LYS A 128 -15.50 -2.91 3.09
C LYS A 128 -14.78 -1.99 2.11
N VAL A 129 -14.31 -2.57 1.02
CA VAL A 129 -14.33 -1.89 -0.27
C VAL A 129 -15.79 -1.55 -0.47
N PHE A 130 -16.08 -0.26 -0.36
CA PHE A 130 -17.39 0.34 -0.52
C PHE A 130 -17.78 0.24 -2.01
N TRP A 131 -17.95 -0.97 -2.53
CA TRP A 131 -18.45 -1.22 -3.86
C TRP A 131 -19.95 -1.49 -3.79
N ASN A 132 -20.69 -0.48 -4.26
CA ASN A 132 -21.93 -0.60 -5.01
C ASN A 132 -22.98 -1.60 -4.51
N ARG A 133 -23.96 -1.04 -3.79
CA ARG A 133 -25.35 -1.46 -3.94
C ARG A 133 -25.90 -0.82 -5.22
N LEU A 134 -25.64 -1.42 -6.37
CA LEU A 134 -26.47 -1.24 -7.55
C LEU A 134 -26.81 -2.63 -8.10
N PRO A 135 -28.10 -3.01 -8.11
CA PRO A 135 -28.52 -4.32 -8.57
C PRO A 135 -28.39 -4.44 -10.09
N ASP A 136 -27.80 -5.55 -10.54
CA ASP A 136 -27.99 -6.10 -11.88
C ASP A 136 -29.47 -6.12 -12.25
N ARG A 137 -29.86 -5.33 -13.25
CA ARG A 137 -31.07 -5.60 -14.03
C ARG A 137 -30.92 -5.16 -15.49
N VAL A 138 -30.80 -6.20 -16.32
CA VAL A 138 -31.43 -6.38 -17.63
C VAL A 138 -30.84 -5.59 -18.80
N LEU A 139 -29.94 -6.24 -19.54
CA LEU A 139 -29.93 -6.14 -20.99
C LEU A 139 -30.55 -7.43 -21.56
N SER A 140 -31.78 -7.30 -22.04
CA SER A 140 -32.42 -8.18 -23.02
C SER A 140 -32.60 -7.38 -24.30
#